data_AF-A0A4V0I009-F1
#
_entry.id   AF-A0A4V0I009-F1
#
_cell.length_a   1.000
_cell.length_b   1.000
_cell.length_c   1.000
_cell.angle_alpha   90.00
_cell.angle_beta   90.00
_cell.angle_gamma   90.00
#
_symmetry.space_group_name_H-M   'P 1'
#
loop_
_entity.id
_entity.type
_entity.pdbx_description
1 polymer ?
#
loop_
_entity_poly.entity_id
_entity_poly.type
_entity_poly.pdbx_seq_one_letter_code
_entity_poly.pdbx_strand_id
1 'polypeptide(L)'
;MTSPAPASPPEADAAPKPEPPKAILAVDVGGTGLKVLATGQSEPRRRASGPAMTPQEMVAQVREMAADWGYEAVSIGYPGQVGDHGPRSEPGNLGPGWVGFNFAAAFDRPVRIVNDAVMQALGSYDGGRMLFLGLGTGLGSALIAENVLVPLELGQIPYRRRTLSEALGRAGLERWGKKKWRRVIDEVVPSLMAATLADYVVIGGGNAKRIKNPPGGSRLSNNLTAFRGGFRLWHVEDVHTLLGDDNDQPPAPPKPAEWRLI
;
A
#
# COMPACT_ATOMS: atom_id res chain seq x y z
N MET A 1 -19.42 -39.80 -48.99
CA MET A 1 -18.58 -38.64 -49.32
C MET A 1 -18.95 -37.53 -48.35
N THR A 2 -18.19 -37.36 -47.28
CA THR A 2 -18.38 -36.30 -46.26
C THR A 2 -17.42 -35.16 -46.58
N SER A 3 -17.97 -33.97 -46.82
CA SER A 3 -17.20 -32.73 -47.07
C SER A 3 -16.35 -32.36 -45.84
N PRO A 4 -15.11 -31.87 -46.00
CA PRO A 4 -14.35 -31.37 -44.87
C PRO A 4 -14.89 -30.00 -44.40
N ALA A 5 -14.87 -29.78 -43.09
CA ALA A 5 -15.25 -28.51 -42.48
C ALA A 5 -14.29 -27.38 -42.89
N PRO A 6 -14.76 -26.13 -42.99
CA PRO A 6 -13.90 -25.00 -43.37
C PRO A 6 -12.89 -24.70 -42.25
N ALA A 7 -11.66 -24.40 -42.65
CA ALA A 7 -10.59 -23.99 -41.75
C ALA A 7 -10.94 -22.66 -41.06
N SER A 8 -10.68 -22.58 -39.75
CA SER A 8 -10.77 -21.35 -38.98
C SER A 8 -9.84 -20.27 -39.54
N PRO A 9 -10.25 -18.99 -39.57
CA PRO A 9 -9.40 -17.91 -40.04
C PRO A 9 -8.18 -17.75 -39.12
N PRO A 10 -7.03 -17.32 -39.66
CA PRO A 10 -5.84 -17.05 -38.85
C PRO A 10 -6.15 -15.98 -37.81
N GLU A 11 -5.79 -16.26 -36.56
CA GLU A 11 -5.80 -15.29 -35.46
C GLU A 11 -5.03 -14.05 -35.92
N ALA A 12 -5.72 -12.91 -35.99
CA ALA A 12 -5.08 -11.64 -36.29
C ALA A 12 -4.06 -11.37 -35.18
N ASP A 13 -2.80 -11.09 -35.58
CA ASP A 13 -1.74 -10.65 -34.68
C ASP A 13 -2.26 -9.50 -33.82
N ALA A 14 -2.48 -9.78 -32.54
CA ALA A 14 -2.88 -8.75 -31.58
C ALA A 14 -1.76 -7.71 -31.53
N ALA A 15 -2.10 -6.44 -31.74
CA ALA A 15 -1.15 -5.34 -31.63
C ALA A 15 -0.35 -5.45 -30.32
N PRO A 16 0.97 -5.18 -30.33
CA PRO A 16 1.80 -5.33 -29.15
C PRO A 16 1.24 -4.49 -28.01
N LYS A 17 1.06 -5.12 -26.84
CA LYS A 17 0.62 -4.41 -25.64
C LYS A 17 1.62 -3.28 -25.34
N PRO A 18 1.16 -2.06 -25.00
CA PRO A 18 2.05 -0.97 -24.67
C PRO A 18 2.97 -1.35 -23.50
N GLU A 19 4.24 -0.93 -23.57
CA GLU A 19 5.21 -1.18 -22.50
C GLU A 19 4.71 -0.58 -21.17
N PRO A 20 4.94 -1.26 -20.03
CA PRO A 20 4.57 -0.74 -18.73
C PRO A 20 5.35 0.56 -18.40
N PRO A 21 4.73 1.52 -17.70
CA PRO A 21 5.38 2.78 -17.35
C PRO A 21 6.57 2.54 -16.41
N LYS A 22 7.67 3.26 -16.65
CA LYS A 22 8.93 3.16 -15.88
C LYS A 22 9.08 4.29 -14.88
N ALA A 23 8.49 5.46 -15.17
CA ALA A 23 8.51 6.62 -14.27
C ALA A 23 7.17 6.76 -13.54
N ILE A 24 7.17 6.46 -12.24
CA ILE A 24 5.94 6.41 -11.42
C ILE A 24 5.97 7.51 -10.37
N LEU A 25 4.86 8.23 -10.22
CA LEU A 25 4.62 9.10 -9.06
C LEU A 25 3.82 8.32 -8.02
N ALA A 26 4.43 8.01 -6.87
CA ALA A 26 3.75 7.38 -5.76
C ALA A 26 3.21 8.44 -4.79
N VAL A 27 1.92 8.36 -4.47
CA VAL A 27 1.17 9.27 -3.60
C VAL A 27 0.66 8.48 -2.39
N ASP A 28 1.08 8.87 -1.19
CA ASP A 28 0.61 8.34 0.10
C ASP A 28 -0.36 9.37 0.72
N VAL A 29 -1.65 9.04 0.72
CA VAL A 29 -2.71 9.90 1.24
C VAL A 29 -3.06 9.47 2.67
N GLY A 30 -2.71 10.28 3.66
CA GLY A 30 -3.11 10.09 5.04
C GLY A 30 -4.08 11.18 5.51
N GLY A 31 -4.73 10.99 6.67
CA GLY A 31 -5.66 11.98 7.24
C GLY A 31 -5.02 13.26 7.79
N THR A 32 -3.69 13.29 7.94
CA THR A 32 -2.97 14.47 8.46
C THR A 32 -1.79 14.89 7.59
N GLY A 33 -1.49 14.13 6.55
CA GLY A 33 -0.43 14.46 5.61
C GLY A 33 -0.62 13.76 4.27
N LEU A 34 -0.27 14.48 3.23
CA LEU A 34 -0.14 14.02 1.85
C LEU A 34 1.36 13.94 1.53
N LYS A 35 1.82 12.84 0.94
CA LYS A 35 3.23 12.68 0.58
C LYS A 35 3.38 12.14 -0.82
N VAL A 36 4.43 12.56 -1.50
CA VAL A 36 4.71 12.11 -2.88
C VAL A 36 6.20 11.81 -3.07
N LEU A 37 6.49 10.85 -3.92
CA LEU A 37 7.84 10.54 -4.41
C LEU A 37 7.75 10.00 -5.84
N ALA A 38 8.53 10.54 -6.75
CA ALA A 38 8.67 9.99 -8.10
C ALA A 38 9.87 9.03 -8.20
N THR A 39 9.82 8.08 -9.13
CA THR A 39 10.96 7.21 -9.45
C THR A 39 12.21 8.05 -9.76
N GLY A 40 13.37 7.63 -9.26
CA GLY A 40 14.63 8.36 -9.41
C GLY A 40 14.83 9.54 -8.45
N GLN A 41 13.82 9.87 -7.63
CA GLN A 41 13.96 10.87 -6.57
C GLN A 41 14.29 10.19 -5.23
N SER A 42 15.10 10.85 -4.41
CA SER A 42 15.53 10.33 -3.09
C SER A 42 14.67 10.85 -1.93
N GLU A 43 14.18 12.09 -2.02
CA GLU A 43 13.49 12.77 -0.92
C GLU A 43 11.98 12.93 -1.17
N PRO A 44 11.12 12.36 -0.30
CA PRO A 44 9.69 12.55 -0.42
C PRO A 44 9.26 13.96 -0.06
N ARG A 45 8.39 14.56 -0.88
CA ARG A 45 7.75 15.84 -0.59
C ARG A 45 6.48 15.62 0.22
N ARG A 46 6.14 16.55 1.10
CA ARG A 46 4.99 16.43 2.03
C ARG A 46 4.21 17.72 2.14
N ARG A 47 2.89 17.60 2.25
CA ARG A 47 1.96 18.68 2.61
C ARG A 47 0.98 18.21 3.69
N ALA A 48 0.36 19.16 4.37
CA ALA A 48 -0.73 18.86 5.28
C ALA A 48 -1.97 18.42 4.48
N SER A 49 -2.69 17.43 5.00
CA SER A 49 -4.05 17.11 4.58
C SER A 49 -4.99 17.33 5.76
N GLY A 50 -6.26 16.96 5.61
CA GLY A 50 -7.20 17.01 6.73
C GLY A 50 -8.64 16.74 6.32
N PRO A 51 -9.57 16.86 7.28
CA PRO A 51 -10.99 16.54 7.08
C PRO A 51 -11.72 17.33 6.00
N ALA A 52 -11.13 18.42 5.50
CA ALA A 52 -11.71 19.22 4.41
C ALA A 52 -11.16 18.85 3.03
N MET A 53 -10.09 18.05 2.94
CA MET A 53 -9.41 17.76 1.68
C MET A 53 -10.27 16.89 0.78
N THR A 54 -10.62 17.43 -0.39
CA THR A 54 -11.32 16.72 -1.47
C THR A 54 -10.31 16.04 -2.41
N PRO A 55 -10.72 15.08 -3.27
CA PRO A 55 -9.79 14.51 -4.24
C PRO A 55 -9.30 15.52 -5.28
N GLN A 56 -10.11 16.54 -5.63
CA GLN A 56 -9.71 17.63 -6.52
C GLN A 56 -8.58 18.45 -5.89
N GLU A 57 -8.73 18.80 -4.62
CA GLU A 57 -7.69 19.52 -3.88
C GLU A 57 -6.43 18.68 -3.74
N MET A 58 -6.57 17.38 -3.43
CA MET A 58 -5.44 16.44 -3.37
C MET A 58 -4.69 16.41 -4.70
N VAL A 59 -5.39 16.25 -5.83
CA VAL A 59 -4.77 16.23 -7.17
C VAL A 59 -4.03 17.54 -7.46
N ALA A 60 -4.65 18.68 -7.18
CA ALA A 60 -4.02 19.99 -7.38
C ALA A 60 -2.72 20.13 -6.57
N GLN A 61 -2.75 19.75 -5.29
CA GLN A 61 -1.56 19.76 -4.43
C GLN A 61 -0.49 18.79 -4.92
N VAL A 62 -0.85 17.57 -5.34
CA VAL A 62 0.11 16.59 -5.89
C VAL A 62 0.78 17.13 -7.15
N ARG A 63 0.02 17.73 -8.07
CA ARG A 63 0.57 18.31 -9.31
C ARG A 63 1.55 19.44 -9.02
N GLU A 64 1.22 20.30 -8.06
CA GLU A 64 2.13 21.37 -7.62
C GLU A 64 3.40 20.79 -6.98
N MET A 65 3.25 19.79 -6.11
CA MET A 65 4.36 19.11 -5.46
C MET A 65 5.25 18.31 -6.41
N ALA A 66 4.79 17.96 -7.61
CA ALA A 66 5.53 17.17 -8.60
C ALA A 66 5.78 17.95 -9.91
N ALA A 67 5.65 19.28 -9.89
CA ALA A 67 5.68 20.12 -11.10
C ALA A 67 6.99 20.03 -11.90
N ASP A 68 8.10 19.77 -11.21
CA ASP A 68 9.46 19.60 -11.75
C ASP A 68 9.87 18.12 -11.89
N TRP A 69 8.96 17.17 -11.68
CA TRP A 69 9.23 15.74 -11.81
C TRP A 69 8.55 15.15 -13.04
N GLY A 70 9.30 14.39 -13.83
CA GLY A 70 8.76 13.59 -14.93
C GLY A 70 8.16 12.27 -14.41
N TYR A 71 6.92 11.97 -14.80
CA TYR A 71 6.27 10.69 -14.53
C TYR A 71 5.26 10.33 -15.62
N GLU A 72 5.08 9.03 -15.82
CA GLU A 72 4.23 8.42 -16.85
C GLU A 72 2.93 7.90 -16.25
N ALA A 73 2.94 7.50 -14.98
CA ALA A 73 1.77 6.99 -14.27
C ALA A 73 1.80 7.36 -12.77
N VAL A 74 0.66 7.20 -12.10
CA VAL A 74 0.48 7.55 -10.69
C VAL A 74 -0.01 6.34 -9.91
N SER A 75 0.57 6.13 -8.73
CA SER A 75 0.08 5.18 -7.72
C SER A 75 -0.46 5.94 -6.52
N ILE A 76 -1.65 5.58 -6.05
CA ILE A 76 -2.29 6.23 -4.91
C ILE A 76 -2.55 5.19 -3.81
N GLY A 77 -1.93 5.38 -2.65
CA GLY A 77 -2.30 4.73 -1.40
C GLY A 77 -3.43 5.49 -0.74
N TYR A 78 -4.62 4.90 -0.76
CA TYR A 78 -5.87 5.50 -0.29
C TYR A 78 -6.22 5.04 1.14
N PRO A 79 -6.58 5.95 2.06
CA PRO A 79 -6.89 5.63 3.45
C PRO A 79 -8.34 5.15 3.60
N GLY A 80 -8.70 4.10 2.87
CA GLY A 80 -10.03 3.51 2.86
C GLY A 80 -10.11 2.27 1.98
N GLN A 81 -11.35 1.78 1.77
CA GLN A 81 -11.60 0.61 0.95
C GLN A 81 -11.49 0.95 -0.53
N VAL A 82 -10.82 0.08 -1.28
CA VAL A 82 -10.59 0.23 -2.72
C VAL A 82 -11.05 -1.04 -3.44
N GLY A 83 -11.63 -0.88 -4.63
CA GLY A 83 -11.92 -1.98 -5.55
C GLY A 83 -11.40 -1.70 -6.94
N ASP A 84 -11.86 -2.51 -7.88
CA ASP A 84 -11.40 -2.53 -9.27
C ASP A 84 -11.58 -1.17 -9.98
N HIS A 85 -12.52 -0.34 -9.51
CA HIS A 85 -12.83 0.98 -10.07
C HIS A 85 -12.40 2.14 -9.16
N GLY A 86 -11.54 1.90 -8.17
CA GLY A 86 -11.06 2.92 -7.23
C GLY A 86 -11.76 2.86 -5.86
N PRO A 87 -11.83 3.98 -5.12
CA PRO A 87 -12.44 4.02 -3.78
C PRO A 87 -13.87 3.47 -3.74
N ARG A 88 -14.16 2.56 -2.81
CA ARG A 88 -15.52 2.02 -2.55
C ARG A 88 -16.25 2.75 -1.43
N SER A 89 -15.51 3.45 -0.58
CA SER A 89 -16.03 4.22 0.53
C SER A 89 -15.31 5.55 0.61
N GLU A 90 -15.99 6.58 1.10
CA GLU A 90 -15.35 7.84 1.47
C GLU A 90 -14.31 7.60 2.60
N PRO A 91 -13.24 8.40 2.66
CA PRO A 91 -12.24 8.28 3.70
C PRO A 91 -12.79 8.89 4.99
N GLY A 92 -12.70 8.17 6.12
CA GLY A 92 -13.27 8.66 7.39
C GLY A 92 -12.58 9.89 7.99
N ASN A 93 -11.47 10.33 7.41
CA ASN A 93 -10.59 11.40 7.93
C ASN A 93 -10.23 12.47 6.90
N LEU A 94 -10.84 12.48 5.72
CA LEU A 94 -10.70 13.52 4.70
C LEU A 94 -12.09 14.04 4.28
N GLY A 95 -12.12 15.02 3.38
CA GLY A 95 -13.38 15.53 2.81
C GLY A 95 -14.05 14.49 1.89
N PRO A 96 -15.30 14.72 1.47
CA PRO A 96 -16.03 13.80 0.61
C PRO A 96 -15.65 13.92 -0.87
N GLY A 97 -16.19 13.01 -1.69
CA GLY A 97 -16.17 13.08 -3.15
C GLY A 97 -15.16 12.14 -3.80
N TRP A 98 -14.58 11.21 -3.04
CA TRP A 98 -13.56 10.28 -3.52
C TRP A 98 -14.15 9.13 -4.33
N VAL A 99 -15.36 8.67 -3.98
CA VAL A 99 -16.04 7.60 -4.70
C VAL A 99 -16.53 8.12 -6.05
N GLY A 100 -16.15 7.43 -7.13
CA GLY A 100 -16.52 7.82 -8.50
C GLY A 100 -15.69 8.98 -9.09
N PHE A 101 -14.70 9.51 -8.36
CA PHE A 101 -13.82 10.54 -8.90
C PHE A 101 -12.87 9.96 -9.95
N ASN A 102 -12.81 10.60 -11.13
CA ASN A 102 -11.94 10.15 -12.22
C ASN A 102 -10.51 10.69 -12.04
N PHE A 103 -9.71 9.98 -11.25
CA PHE A 103 -8.31 10.33 -11.01
C PHE A 103 -7.46 10.31 -12.28
N ALA A 104 -7.71 9.38 -13.19
CA ALA A 104 -6.94 9.28 -14.43
C ALA A 104 -7.12 10.53 -15.30
N ALA A 105 -8.35 11.00 -15.44
CA ALA A 105 -8.64 12.26 -16.13
C ALA A 105 -8.08 13.48 -15.37
N ALA A 106 -8.15 13.49 -14.04
CA ALA A 106 -7.68 14.61 -13.24
C ALA A 106 -6.14 14.77 -13.25
N PHE A 107 -5.40 13.65 -13.34
CA PHE A 107 -3.95 13.65 -13.49
C PHE A 107 -3.47 13.69 -14.94
N ASP A 108 -4.36 13.44 -15.91
CA ASP A 108 -4.01 13.21 -17.32
C ASP A 108 -2.96 12.09 -17.49
N ARG A 109 -3.09 11.04 -16.69
CA ARG A 109 -2.16 9.90 -16.60
C ARG A 109 -2.89 8.62 -16.19
N PRO A 110 -2.37 7.42 -16.53
CA PRO A 110 -2.81 6.19 -15.91
C PRO A 110 -2.65 6.24 -14.38
N VAL A 111 -3.67 5.79 -13.65
CA VAL A 111 -3.69 5.78 -12.19
C VAL A 111 -4.01 4.38 -11.68
N ARG A 112 -3.23 3.88 -10.72
CA ARG A 112 -3.57 2.71 -9.89
C ARG A 112 -3.83 3.17 -8.47
N ILE A 113 -4.95 2.75 -7.91
CA ILE A 113 -5.34 3.08 -6.55
C ILE A 113 -5.43 1.78 -5.77
N VAL A 114 -4.86 1.76 -4.58
CA VAL A 114 -4.96 0.65 -3.64
C VAL A 114 -5.12 1.18 -2.22
N ASN A 115 -5.54 0.32 -1.30
CA ASN A 115 -5.51 0.67 0.12
C ASN A 115 -4.07 1.02 0.58
N ASP A 116 -3.92 1.96 1.50
CA ASP A 116 -2.64 2.42 2.05
C ASP A 116 -1.81 1.30 2.70
N ALA A 117 -2.45 0.39 3.45
CA ALA A 117 -1.79 -0.76 4.07
C ALA A 117 -1.35 -1.78 3.01
N VAL A 118 -2.14 -1.98 1.95
CA VAL A 118 -1.75 -2.77 0.77
C VAL A 118 -0.50 -2.20 0.12
N MET A 119 -0.46 -0.89 -0.12
CA MET A 119 0.70 -0.24 -0.73
C MET A 119 1.95 -0.42 0.13
N GLN A 120 1.83 -0.22 1.45
CA GLN A 120 2.94 -0.47 2.37
C GLN A 120 3.34 -1.95 2.48
N ALA A 121 2.39 -2.88 2.39
CA ALA A 121 2.69 -4.30 2.36
C ALA A 121 3.56 -4.63 1.14
N LEU A 122 3.15 -4.17 -0.04
CA LEU A 122 3.86 -4.44 -1.29
C LEU A 122 5.30 -3.92 -1.28
N GLY A 123 5.52 -2.73 -0.75
CA GLY A 123 6.87 -2.18 -0.60
C GLY A 123 7.71 -2.87 0.48
N SER A 124 7.08 -3.58 1.41
CA SER A 124 7.74 -4.32 2.50
C SER A 124 8.06 -5.76 2.13
N TYR A 125 7.51 -6.28 1.04
CA TYR A 125 7.54 -7.70 0.75
C TYR A 125 8.92 -8.18 0.30
N ASP A 126 9.39 -9.27 0.91
CA ASP A 126 10.70 -9.88 0.66
C ASP A 126 10.58 -11.40 0.35
N GLY A 127 9.38 -11.87 -0.01
CA GLY A 127 9.08 -13.28 -0.29
C GLY A 127 8.26 -13.98 0.78
N GLY A 128 7.96 -15.27 0.58
CA GLY A 128 7.18 -16.10 1.54
C GLY A 128 5.75 -15.60 1.77
N ARG A 129 5.20 -15.89 2.95
CA ARG A 129 3.89 -15.42 3.42
C ARG A 129 4.10 -14.29 4.43
N MET A 130 3.84 -13.06 4.01
CA MET A 130 4.01 -11.88 4.84
C MET A 130 2.68 -11.29 5.26
N LEU A 131 2.45 -11.16 6.56
CA LEU A 131 1.36 -10.35 7.09
C LEU A 131 1.86 -8.91 7.35
N PHE A 132 1.16 -7.93 6.79
CA PHE A 132 1.37 -6.52 7.10
C PHE A 132 0.33 -6.02 8.09
N LEU A 133 0.77 -5.28 9.11
CA LEU A 133 -0.07 -4.59 10.09
C LEU A 133 0.28 -3.09 10.12
N GLY A 134 -0.59 -2.26 9.57
CA GLY A 134 -0.47 -0.80 9.56
C GLY A 134 -1.09 -0.17 10.81
N LEU A 135 -0.26 0.27 11.75
CA LEU A 135 -0.71 0.93 12.98
C LEU A 135 -0.88 2.44 12.74
N GLY A 136 -2.10 2.86 12.44
CA GLY A 136 -2.46 4.25 12.15
C GLY A 136 -3.50 4.79 13.14
N THR A 137 -4.46 5.57 12.63
CA THR A 137 -5.67 5.93 13.39
C THR A 137 -6.39 4.66 13.86
N GLY A 138 -6.54 3.68 12.96
CA GLY A 138 -6.98 2.32 13.25
C GLY A 138 -5.91 1.28 12.91
N LEU A 139 -6.34 0.09 12.51
CA LEU A 139 -5.51 -1.00 12.02
C LEU A 139 -5.79 -1.29 10.55
N GLY A 140 -4.82 -1.05 9.68
CA GLY A 140 -4.81 -1.57 8.30
C GLY A 140 -4.10 -2.92 8.25
N SER A 141 -4.51 -3.81 7.35
CA SER A 141 -3.88 -5.12 7.22
C SER A 141 -3.91 -5.65 5.79
N ALA A 142 -2.87 -6.39 5.42
CA ALA A 142 -2.80 -7.12 4.15
C ALA A 142 -1.94 -8.37 4.32
N LEU A 143 -2.26 -9.45 3.62
CA LEU A 143 -1.44 -10.65 3.52
C LEU A 143 -0.89 -10.75 2.11
N ILE A 144 0.40 -11.07 1.99
CA ILE A 144 1.03 -11.38 0.71
C ILE A 144 1.55 -12.81 0.78
N ALA A 145 1.10 -13.66 -0.14
CA ALA A 145 1.55 -15.04 -0.26
C ALA A 145 1.76 -15.36 -1.73
N GLU A 146 2.96 -15.81 -2.12
CA GLU A 146 3.26 -16.23 -3.50
C GLU A 146 2.85 -15.18 -4.56
N ASN A 147 3.17 -13.91 -4.29
CA ASN A 147 2.80 -12.75 -5.13
C ASN A 147 1.30 -12.46 -5.27
N VAL A 148 0.46 -13.13 -4.48
CA VAL A 148 -0.95 -12.79 -4.32
C VAL A 148 -1.08 -11.83 -3.14
N LEU A 149 -1.75 -10.71 -3.38
CA LEU A 149 -2.00 -9.68 -2.40
C LEU A 149 -3.45 -9.76 -1.95
N VAL A 150 -3.67 -9.94 -0.65
CA VAL A 150 -4.99 -10.08 -0.03
C VAL A 150 -5.18 -8.94 0.97
N PRO A 151 -6.00 -7.92 0.64
CA PRO A 151 -6.41 -6.92 1.62
C PRO A 151 -7.20 -7.59 2.75
N LEU A 152 -6.95 -7.21 3.99
CA LEU A 152 -7.62 -7.76 5.16
C LEU A 152 -8.22 -6.65 6.02
N GLU A 153 -9.34 -6.96 6.68
CA GLU A 153 -10.00 -6.10 7.67
C GLU A 153 -9.84 -6.67 9.09
N LEU A 154 -8.60 -7.04 9.46
CA LEU A 154 -8.30 -7.59 10.79
C LEU A 154 -8.67 -6.63 11.92
N GLY A 155 -8.76 -5.32 11.62
CA GLY A 155 -9.20 -4.30 12.54
C GLY A 155 -10.61 -4.52 13.11
N GLN A 156 -11.48 -5.25 12.41
CA GLN A 156 -12.85 -5.55 12.86
C GLN A 156 -12.93 -6.71 13.88
N ILE A 157 -11.84 -7.47 14.04
CA ILE A 157 -11.82 -8.62 14.97
C ILE A 157 -12.06 -8.12 16.40
N PRO A 158 -12.99 -8.73 17.16
CA PRO A 158 -13.20 -8.41 18.56
C PRO A 158 -11.95 -8.67 19.41
N TYR A 159 -11.61 -7.71 20.26
CA TYR A 159 -10.57 -7.79 21.26
C TYR A 159 -11.09 -7.29 22.61
N ARG A 160 -11.43 -8.24 23.48
CA ARG A 160 -12.11 -7.99 24.76
C ARG A 160 -13.42 -7.23 24.54
N ARG A 161 -13.50 -5.97 24.97
CA ARG A 161 -14.69 -5.09 24.84
C ARG A 161 -14.51 -4.03 23.72
N ARG A 162 -13.65 -4.31 22.76
CA ARG A 162 -13.20 -3.39 21.69
C ARG A 162 -12.97 -4.16 20.40
N THR A 163 -12.67 -3.47 19.32
CA THR A 163 -12.08 -4.09 18.12
C THR A 163 -10.55 -4.02 18.16
N LEU A 164 -9.87 -4.80 17.33
CA LEU A 164 -8.42 -4.69 17.14
C LEU A 164 -8.01 -3.31 16.63
N SER A 165 -8.83 -2.70 15.76
CA SER A 165 -8.59 -1.33 15.28
C SER A 165 -8.56 -0.32 16.43
N GLU A 166 -9.50 -0.42 17.38
CA GLU A 166 -9.51 0.44 18.56
C GLU A 166 -8.35 0.13 19.52
N ALA A 167 -7.97 -1.13 19.67
CA ALA A 167 -6.96 -1.58 20.62
C ALA A 167 -5.52 -1.26 20.15
N LEU A 168 -5.23 -1.50 18.87
CA LEU A 168 -3.91 -1.30 18.26
C LEU A 168 -3.75 0.08 17.62
N GLY A 169 -4.84 0.74 17.26
CA GLY A 169 -4.83 2.08 16.70
C GLY A 169 -4.56 3.19 17.73
N ARG A 170 -4.79 4.43 17.30
CA ARG A 170 -4.53 5.63 18.09
C ARG A 170 -5.33 5.69 19.39
N ALA A 171 -6.59 5.26 19.37
CA ALA A 171 -7.47 5.26 20.54
C ALA A 171 -6.93 4.40 21.69
N GLY A 172 -6.42 3.21 21.39
CA GLY A 172 -5.79 2.32 22.37
C GLY A 172 -4.48 2.89 22.91
N LEU A 173 -3.67 3.49 22.03
CA LEU A 173 -2.42 4.16 22.42
C LEU A 173 -2.66 5.31 23.40
N GLU A 174 -3.63 6.19 23.12
CA GLU A 174 -3.98 7.33 23.98
C GLU A 174 -4.58 6.87 25.31
N ARG A 175 -5.47 5.87 25.28
CA ARG A 175 -6.16 5.37 26.48
C ARG A 175 -5.24 4.67 27.47
N TRP A 176 -4.28 3.88 26.99
CA TRP A 176 -3.47 3.02 27.85
C TRP A 176 -2.02 3.49 28.02
N GLY A 177 -1.60 4.47 27.22
CA GLY A 177 -0.22 4.90 27.13
C GLY A 177 0.69 3.84 26.49
N LYS A 178 1.89 4.29 26.09
CA LYS A 178 2.84 3.49 25.28
C LYS A 178 3.18 2.13 25.90
N LYS A 179 3.38 2.07 27.22
CA LYS A 179 3.83 0.83 27.90
C LYS A 179 2.79 -0.28 27.78
N LYS A 180 1.52 0.03 28.07
CA LYS A 180 0.44 -0.97 28.01
C LYS A 180 -0.01 -1.24 26.58
N TRP A 181 -0.02 -0.23 25.71
CA TRP A 181 -0.29 -0.41 24.28
C TRP A 181 0.69 -1.38 23.61
N ARG A 182 2.00 -1.27 23.90
CA ARG A 182 3.00 -2.23 23.38
C ARG A 182 2.74 -3.66 23.85
N ARG A 183 2.35 -3.87 25.11
CA ARG A 183 1.98 -5.22 25.58
C ARG A 183 0.81 -5.83 24.83
N VAL A 184 -0.13 -5.01 24.37
CA VAL A 184 -1.25 -5.46 23.53
C VAL A 184 -0.73 -5.89 22.15
N ILE A 185 0.24 -5.17 21.59
CA ILE A 185 0.92 -5.59 20.35
C ILE A 185 1.65 -6.92 20.56
N ASP A 186 2.39 -7.06 21.66
CA ASP A 186 3.12 -8.29 22.02
C ASP A 186 2.18 -9.50 22.19
N GLU A 187 0.95 -9.26 22.64
CA GLU A 187 -0.10 -10.29 22.79
C GLU A 187 -0.74 -10.64 21.43
N VAL A 188 -1.09 -9.65 20.62
CA VAL A 188 -1.92 -9.83 19.43
C VAL A 188 -1.12 -10.27 18.21
N VAL A 189 0.05 -9.69 17.96
CA VAL A 189 0.82 -9.92 16.73
C VAL A 189 1.16 -11.41 16.53
N PRO A 190 1.68 -12.15 17.53
CA PRO A 190 1.95 -13.57 17.37
C PRO A 190 0.69 -14.40 17.05
N SER A 191 -0.45 -14.02 17.64
CA SER A 191 -1.73 -14.70 17.40
C SER A 191 -2.21 -14.49 15.96
N LEU A 192 -2.07 -13.28 15.43
CA LEU A 192 -2.43 -12.98 14.03
C LEU A 192 -1.47 -13.68 13.06
N MET A 193 -0.17 -13.68 13.35
CA MET A 193 0.83 -14.40 12.55
C MET A 193 0.49 -15.89 12.46
N ALA A 194 0.15 -16.52 13.59
CA ALA A 194 -0.25 -17.92 13.62
C ALA A 194 -1.58 -18.16 12.87
N ALA A 195 -2.57 -17.29 13.06
CA ALA A 195 -3.88 -17.42 12.42
C ALA A 195 -3.82 -17.31 10.89
N THR A 196 -2.91 -16.51 10.35
CA THR A 196 -2.72 -16.36 8.90
C THR A 196 -1.65 -17.29 8.33
N LEU A 197 -1.00 -18.10 9.18
CA LEU A 197 0.17 -18.90 8.83
C LEU A 197 1.27 -18.06 8.15
N ALA A 198 1.42 -16.79 8.55
CA ALA A 198 2.46 -15.94 8.01
C ALA A 198 3.84 -16.42 8.50
N ASP A 199 4.82 -16.39 7.60
CA ASP A 199 6.22 -16.70 7.91
C ASP A 199 6.86 -15.55 8.69
N TYR A 200 6.39 -14.32 8.46
CA TYR A 200 6.78 -13.14 9.22
C TYR A 200 5.73 -12.01 9.16
N VAL A 201 5.85 -11.06 10.08
CA VAL A 201 4.98 -9.87 10.15
C VAL A 201 5.79 -8.60 9.92
N VAL A 202 5.26 -7.69 9.12
CA VAL A 202 5.77 -6.32 9.02
C VAL A 202 4.79 -5.36 9.70
N ILE A 203 5.29 -4.61 10.68
CA ILE A 203 4.51 -3.62 11.41
C ILE A 203 4.87 -2.23 10.89
N GLY A 204 3.92 -1.60 10.21
CA GLY A 204 4.07 -0.27 9.63
C GLY A 204 3.05 0.74 10.17
N GLY A 205 2.78 1.78 9.39
CA GLY A 205 1.90 2.87 9.79
C GLY A 205 2.54 3.88 10.76
N GLY A 206 1.87 5.02 10.93
CA GLY A 206 2.44 6.18 11.64
C GLY A 206 2.76 5.95 13.12
N ASN A 207 2.13 4.95 13.76
CA ASN A 207 2.37 4.58 15.15
C ASN A 207 3.45 3.50 15.32
N ALA A 208 3.94 2.84 14.25
CA ALA A 208 5.00 1.84 14.36
C ALA A 208 6.28 2.37 15.02
N LYS A 209 6.64 3.64 14.79
CA LYS A 209 7.77 4.33 15.46
C LYS A 209 7.66 4.41 16.99
N ARG A 210 6.49 4.05 17.55
CA ARG A 210 6.28 3.98 19.00
C ARG A 210 6.64 2.61 19.55
N ILE A 211 6.90 1.60 18.73
CA ILE A 211 7.40 0.27 19.14
C ILE A 211 8.92 0.36 19.30
N LYS A 212 9.45 -0.25 20.36
CA LYS A 212 10.91 -0.29 20.60
C LYS A 212 11.49 -1.60 20.08
N ASN A 213 10.93 -2.71 20.57
CA ASN A 213 11.28 -4.05 20.16
C ASN A 213 10.01 -4.66 19.58
N PRO A 214 10.00 -5.04 18.29
CA PRO A 214 8.87 -5.75 17.71
C PRO A 214 8.79 -7.20 18.29
N PRO A 215 7.59 -7.81 18.36
CA PRO A 215 7.42 -9.21 18.77
C PRO A 215 8.22 -10.18 17.90
N GLY A 216 8.49 -11.39 18.41
CA GLY A 216 9.17 -12.44 17.64
C GLY A 216 8.48 -12.72 16.31
N GLY A 217 9.28 -12.95 15.25
CA GLY A 217 8.76 -13.13 13.88
C GLY A 217 8.28 -11.86 13.21
N SER A 218 8.49 -10.67 13.82
CA SER A 218 8.08 -9.40 13.24
C SER A 218 9.20 -8.36 13.15
N ARG A 219 9.08 -7.45 12.19
CA ARG A 219 9.97 -6.30 12.00
C ARG A 219 9.19 -5.02 11.73
N LEU A 220 9.82 -3.87 11.94
CA LEU A 220 9.22 -2.58 11.61
C LEU A 220 9.40 -2.26 10.13
N SER A 221 8.39 -1.62 9.52
CA SER A 221 8.53 -1.06 8.18
C SER A 221 9.37 0.23 8.20
N ASN A 222 9.92 0.61 7.05
CA ASN A 222 10.57 1.91 6.89
C ASN A 222 9.55 2.95 6.37
N ASN A 223 9.88 4.23 6.46
CA ASN A 223 8.97 5.32 6.02
C ASN A 223 8.85 5.44 4.49
N LEU A 224 9.71 4.77 3.72
CA LEU A 224 9.77 4.83 2.27
C LEU A 224 9.05 3.66 1.60
N THR A 225 8.69 2.65 2.38
CA THR A 225 7.99 1.44 1.96
C THR A 225 6.72 1.77 1.15
N ALA A 226 5.94 2.77 1.57
CA ALA A 226 4.74 3.17 0.83
C ALA A 226 5.07 3.56 -0.63
N PHE A 227 6.17 4.30 -0.85
CA PHE A 227 6.59 4.69 -2.19
C PHE A 227 7.13 3.50 -3.00
N ARG A 228 7.97 2.65 -2.38
CA ARG A 228 8.43 1.40 -3.02
C ARG A 228 7.26 0.52 -3.45
N GLY A 229 6.22 0.43 -2.62
CA GLY A 229 4.98 -0.26 -2.97
C GLY A 229 4.26 0.39 -4.16
N GLY A 230 4.15 1.72 -4.16
CA GLY A 230 3.61 2.47 -5.29
C GLY A 230 4.34 2.21 -6.60
N PHE A 231 5.66 2.02 -6.57
CA PHE A 231 6.46 1.66 -7.75
C PHE A 231 6.25 0.19 -8.17
N ARG A 232 6.25 -0.73 -7.21
CA ARG A 232 5.99 -2.16 -7.42
C ARG A 232 4.60 -2.46 -7.96
N LEU A 233 3.61 -1.61 -7.69
CA LEU A 233 2.29 -1.73 -8.32
C LEU A 233 2.39 -1.72 -9.84
N TRP A 234 3.42 -1.13 -10.43
CA TRP A 234 3.66 -1.10 -11.88
C TRP A 234 4.80 -2.04 -12.31
N HIS A 235 5.21 -2.98 -11.44
CA HIS A 235 6.33 -3.90 -11.66
C HIS A 235 7.71 -3.24 -11.77
N VAL A 236 7.88 -2.06 -11.15
CA VAL A 236 9.17 -1.40 -11.01
C VAL A 236 9.83 -1.87 -9.70
N GLU A 237 10.73 -2.84 -9.80
CA GLU A 237 11.41 -3.49 -8.65
C GLU A 237 12.72 -2.79 -8.22
N ASP A 238 13.46 -2.22 -9.17
CA ASP A 238 14.78 -1.60 -8.95
C ASP A 238 14.63 -0.12 -8.56
N VAL A 239 14.22 0.13 -7.32
CA VAL A 239 14.22 1.49 -6.77
C VAL A 239 15.16 1.57 -5.58
N HIS A 240 16.39 2.04 -5.84
CA HIS A 240 17.33 2.42 -4.81
C HIS A 240 16.83 3.67 -4.07
N THR A 241 16.07 3.48 -2.99
CA THR A 241 15.91 4.52 -1.98
C THR A 241 17.16 4.50 -1.10
N LEU A 242 18.22 5.20 -1.51
CA LEU A 242 19.50 5.26 -0.78
C LEU A 242 19.34 6.04 0.53
N LEU A 243 18.87 5.39 1.59
CA LEU A 243 19.16 5.73 2.99
C LEU A 243 19.03 4.46 3.84
N GLY A 244 20.03 3.60 3.73
CA GLY A 244 20.29 2.48 4.63
C GLY A 244 21.74 2.07 4.38
N ASP A 245 22.56 2.10 5.42
CA ASP A 245 23.99 1.80 5.33
C ASP A 245 24.24 0.51 4.55
N ASP A 246 25.22 0.57 3.65
CA ASP A 246 25.75 -0.56 2.88
C ASP A 246 26.33 -1.62 3.83
N ASN A 247 25.51 -2.56 4.30
CA ASN A 247 25.93 -3.92 4.68
C ASN A 247 24.75 -4.77 5.19
N ASP A 248 23.77 -4.99 4.32
CA ASP A 248 22.96 -6.22 4.31
C ASP A 248 22.05 -6.15 3.09
N GLN A 249 22.55 -6.63 1.96
CA GLN A 249 21.75 -6.73 0.74
C GLN A 249 20.91 -8.01 0.84
N PRO A 250 19.58 -7.94 1.05
CA PRO A 250 18.75 -9.13 1.01
C PRO A 250 18.82 -9.78 -0.39
N PRO A 251 18.59 -11.09 -0.50
CA PRO A 251 18.67 -11.81 -1.77
C PRO A 251 17.78 -11.16 -2.82
N ALA A 252 18.27 -11.16 -4.07
CA ALA A 252 17.55 -10.59 -5.21
C ALA A 252 16.11 -11.10 -5.25
N PRO A 253 15.10 -10.20 -5.40
CA PRO A 253 13.72 -10.63 -5.46
C PRO A 253 13.51 -11.58 -6.66
N PRO A 254 12.63 -12.59 -6.53
CA PRO A 254 12.29 -13.44 -7.67
C PRO A 254 11.74 -12.61 -8.83
N LYS A 255 11.94 -13.09 -10.06
CA LYS A 255 11.43 -12.47 -11.30
C LYS A 255 9.96 -12.04 -11.11
N PRO A 256 9.56 -10.87 -11.62
CA PRO A 256 8.22 -10.34 -11.38
C PRO A 256 7.17 -11.30 -11.95
N ALA A 257 6.49 -12.02 -11.08
CA ALA A 257 5.15 -12.49 -11.40
C ALA A 257 4.22 -11.28 -11.33
N GLU A 258 3.24 -11.21 -12.22
CA GLU A 258 2.20 -10.18 -12.11
C GLU A 258 1.55 -10.26 -10.72
N TRP A 259 1.56 -9.16 -9.97
CA TRP A 259 0.86 -9.06 -8.69
C TRP A 259 -0.63 -9.28 -8.92
N ARG A 260 -1.19 -10.29 -8.25
CA ARG A 260 -2.64 -10.53 -8.27
C ARG A 260 -3.24 -9.98 -6.98
N LEU A 261 -3.94 -8.86 -7.07
CA LEU A 261 -4.82 -8.38 -6.02
C LEU A 261 -6.14 -9.17 -6.09
N ILE A 262 -6.52 -9.85 -5.01
CA ILE A 262 -7.79 -10.59 -4.91
C ILE A 262 -8.74 -9.98 -3.87
#